data_AF-A0A151E7V7-F1
#
_entry.id   AF-A0A151E7V7-F1
#
_cell.length_a   1.000
_cell.length_b   1.000
_cell.length_c   1.000
_cell.angle_alpha   90.00
_cell.angle_beta   90.00
_cell.angle_gamma   90.00
#
_symmetry.space_group_name_H-M   'P 1'
#
loop_
_entity.id
_entity.type
_entity.pdbx_description
1 polymer ?
#
loop_
_entity_poly.entity_id
_entity_poly.type
_entity_poly.pdbx_seq_one_letter_code
_entity_poly.pdbx_strand_id
1 'polypeptide(L)'
;MDEADFEELMRIQRMMARRVASESETDSKIKLMDIINELVTDKNKKVHKEAVLLEAQAQGMSEAEVDRVIRSLKDDHMIIEPEEGFIRRA
;
A
#
# COMPACT_ATOMS: atom_id res chain seq x y z
N MET A 1 9.05 26.43 30.41
CA MET A 1 9.27 25.32 29.49
C MET A 1 10.77 25.15 29.44
N ASP A 2 11.26 24.10 30.06
CA ASP A 2 12.69 23.81 30.04
C ASP A 2 13.06 23.01 28.78
N GLU A 3 14.36 22.83 28.56
CA GLU A 3 14.88 22.12 27.39
C GLU A 3 14.43 20.64 27.36
N ALA A 4 14.23 20.05 28.54
CA ALA A 4 13.76 18.67 28.69
C ALA A 4 12.28 18.51 28.27
N ASP A 5 11.41 19.46 28.65
CA ASP A 5 10.01 19.51 28.22
C ASP A 5 9.90 19.60 26.68
N PHE A 6 10.77 20.39 26.06
CA PHE A 6 10.79 20.57 24.59
C PHE A 6 11.28 19.29 23.88
N GLU A 7 12.36 18.67 24.38
CA GLU A 7 12.86 17.41 23.82
C GLU A 7 11.83 16.28 23.94
N GLU A 8 11.11 16.20 25.06
CA GLU A 8 10.04 15.22 25.25
C GLU A 8 8.89 15.44 24.26
N LEU A 9 8.44 16.69 24.06
CA LEU A 9 7.42 17.00 23.05
C LEU A 9 7.88 16.62 21.63
N MET A 10 9.13 16.92 21.27
CA MET A 10 9.68 16.54 19.97
C MET A 10 9.81 15.02 19.80
N ARG A 11 10.07 14.27 20.88
CA ARG A 11 10.04 12.81 20.86
C ARG A 11 8.62 12.29 20.58
N ILE A 12 7.62 12.82 21.28
CA ILE A 12 6.21 12.44 21.09
C ILE A 12 5.76 12.76 19.66
N GLN A 13 6.07 13.95 19.14
CA GLN A 13 5.72 14.34 17.78
C GLN A 13 6.30 13.37 16.74
N ARG A 14 7.58 12.98 16.89
CA ARG A 14 8.23 11.99 16.01
C ARG A 14 7.56 10.62 16.09
N MET A 15 7.18 10.18 17.29
CA MET A 15 6.46 8.92 17.49
C MET A 15 5.08 8.94 16.80
N MET A 16 4.32 10.02 16.97
CA MET A 16 3.03 10.18 16.30
C MET A 16 3.16 10.21 14.78
N ALA A 17 4.13 10.97 14.25
CA ALA A 17 4.35 11.05 12.81
C ALA A 17 4.67 9.68 12.19
N ARG A 18 5.48 8.86 12.88
CA ARG A 18 5.77 7.48 12.45
C ARG A 18 4.51 6.60 12.45
N ARG A 19 3.68 6.72 13.48
CA ARG A 19 2.45 5.95 13.59
C ARG A 19 1.46 6.32 12.48
N VAL A 20 1.24 7.61 12.25
CA VAL A 20 0.36 8.10 11.18
C VAL A 20 0.86 7.62 9.81
N ALA A 21 2.17 7.65 9.57
CA ALA A 21 2.73 7.12 8.32
C ALA A 21 2.47 5.61 8.16
N SER A 22 2.61 4.82 9.23
CA SER A 22 2.33 3.38 9.21
C SER A 22 0.85 3.06 9.01
N GLU A 23 -0.04 3.85 9.60
CA GLU A 23 -1.50 3.72 9.40
C GLU A 23 -1.86 4.04 7.95
N SER A 24 -1.32 5.14 7.40
CA SER A 24 -1.52 5.51 5.99
C SER A 24 -1.01 4.44 5.02
N GLU A 25 0.13 3.81 5.29
CA GLU A 25 0.63 2.70 4.44
C GLU A 25 -0.31 1.49 4.50
N THR A 26 -0.83 1.17 5.68
CA THR A 26 -1.75 0.06 5.88
C THR A 26 -3.06 0.30 5.13
N ASP A 27 -3.60 1.52 5.19
CA ASP A 27 -4.81 1.89 4.44
C ASP A 27 -4.61 1.78 2.93
N SER A 28 -3.47 2.24 2.39
CA SER A 28 -3.17 2.09 0.96
C SER A 28 -3.03 0.61 0.56
N LYS A 29 -2.46 -0.25 1.42
CA LYS A 29 -2.39 -1.70 1.19
C LYS A 29 -3.77 -2.34 1.13
N ILE A 30 -4.64 -2.01 2.10
CA ILE A 30 -6.02 -2.52 2.14
C ILE A 30 -6.75 -2.12 0.86
N LYS A 31 -6.72 -0.84 0.52
CA LYS A 31 -7.39 -0.32 -0.68
C LYS A 31 -6.92 -1.01 -1.96
N LEU A 32 -5.61 -1.21 -2.12
CA LEU A 32 -5.09 -1.87 -3.30
C LEU A 32 -5.44 -3.36 -3.36
N MET A 33 -5.48 -4.04 -2.20
CA MET A 33 -5.94 -5.43 -2.12
C MET A 33 -7.41 -5.56 -2.49
N ASP A 34 -8.26 -4.62 -2.09
CA ASP A 34 -9.67 -4.59 -2.45
C ASP A 34 -9.85 -4.44 -3.97
N ILE A 35 -9.10 -3.52 -4.59
CA ILE A 35 -9.07 -3.39 -6.06
C ILE A 35 -8.65 -4.70 -6.73
N ILE A 36 -7.60 -5.35 -6.25
CA ILE A 36 -7.15 -6.65 -6.78
C ILE A 36 -8.28 -7.69 -6.63
N ASN A 37 -8.98 -7.71 -5.49
CA ASN A 37 -10.07 -8.64 -5.24
C ASN A 37 -11.25 -8.43 -6.18
N GLU A 38 -11.60 -7.17 -6.48
CA GLU A 38 -12.67 -6.82 -7.41
C GLU A 38 -12.33 -7.20 -8.86
N LEU A 39 -11.07 -7.04 -9.25
CA LEU A 39 -10.61 -7.34 -10.61
C LEU A 39 -10.30 -8.83 -10.86
N VAL A 40 -10.01 -9.60 -9.80
CA VAL A 40 -9.77 -11.04 -9.92
C VAL A 40 -11.09 -11.75 -10.23
N THR A 41 -11.25 -12.17 -11.47
CA THR A 41 -12.34 -13.07 -11.87
C THR A 41 -12.00 -14.53 -11.57
N ASP A 42 -13.00 -15.31 -11.16
CA ASP A 42 -12.85 -16.71 -10.72
C ASP A 42 -12.09 -17.62 -11.70
N LYS A 43 -12.14 -17.31 -13.01
CA LYS A 43 -11.53 -18.14 -14.05
C LYS A 43 -10.01 -18.03 -14.14
N ASN A 44 -9.43 -16.87 -13.79
CA ASN A 44 -8.00 -16.65 -14.05
C ASN A 44 -7.14 -16.48 -12.80
N LYS A 45 -7.70 -16.23 -11.60
CA LYS A 45 -6.97 -16.00 -10.33
C LYS A 45 -5.85 -14.94 -10.37
N LYS A 46 -5.46 -14.43 -11.54
CA LYS A 46 -4.46 -13.41 -11.81
C LYS A 46 -5.13 -12.23 -12.50
N VAL A 47 -4.58 -11.05 -12.28
CA VAL A 47 -5.03 -9.77 -12.85
C VAL A 47 -3.83 -9.09 -13.51
N HIS A 48 -4.06 -8.37 -14.61
CA HIS A 48 -3.01 -7.55 -15.22
C HIS A 48 -2.65 -6.40 -14.29
N LYS A 49 -1.34 -6.15 -14.10
CA LYS A 49 -0.83 -5.02 -13.31
C LYS A 49 -1.37 -3.69 -13.83
N GLU A 50 -1.47 -3.53 -15.16
CA GLU A 50 -2.04 -2.32 -15.77
C GLU A 50 -3.51 -2.10 -15.40
N ALA A 51 -4.32 -3.17 -15.30
CA ALA A 51 -5.72 -3.04 -14.89
C ALA A 51 -5.83 -2.59 -13.44
N VAL A 52 -4.99 -3.12 -12.56
CA VAL A 52 -4.89 -2.69 -11.16
C VAL A 52 -4.46 -1.22 -11.09
N LEU A 53 -3.50 -0.81 -11.92
CA LEU A 53 -2.99 0.56 -11.96
C LEU A 53 -4.08 1.56 -12.37
N LEU A 54 -4.82 1.26 -13.45
CA LEU A 54 -5.88 2.10 -13.96
C LEU A 54 -7.02 2.26 -12.93
N GLU A 55 -7.43 1.16 -12.30
CA GLU A 55 -8.48 1.19 -11.28
C GLU A 55 -8.03 1.97 -10.05
N ALA A 56 -6.80 1.76 -9.57
CA ALA A 56 -6.25 2.50 -8.44
C ALA A 56 -6.14 4.01 -8.72
N GLN A 57 -5.75 4.40 -9.93
CA GLN A 57 -5.74 5.80 -10.37
C GLN A 57 -7.15 6.39 -10.43
N ALA A 58 -8.13 5.64 -10.94
CA ALA A 58 -9.53 6.06 -10.94
C ALA A 58 -10.07 6.30 -9.52
N GLN A 59 -9.55 5.56 -8.54
CA GLN A 59 -9.86 5.73 -7.11
C GLN A 59 -8.98 6.77 -6.40
N GLY A 60 -8.15 7.52 -7.13
CA GLY A 60 -7.37 8.65 -6.61
C GLY A 60 -5.98 8.32 -6.06
N MET A 61 -5.46 7.10 -6.28
CA MET A 61 -4.07 6.77 -5.96
C MET A 61 -3.14 7.27 -7.06
N SER A 62 -1.95 7.76 -6.69
CA SER A 62 -0.93 8.10 -7.68
C SER A 62 -0.21 6.86 -8.20
N GLU A 63 0.31 6.90 -9.42
CA GLU A 63 1.11 5.79 -9.99
C GLU A 63 2.28 5.38 -9.07
N ALA A 64 3.02 6.37 -8.56
CA ALA A 64 4.14 6.15 -7.65
C ALA A 64 3.70 5.52 -6.31
N GLU A 65 2.52 5.88 -5.82
CA GLU A 65 1.93 5.24 -4.63
C GLU A 65 1.57 3.79 -4.92
N VAL A 66 0.90 3.51 -6.04
CA VAL A 66 0.51 2.15 -6.43
C VAL A 66 1.74 1.25 -6.56
N ASP A 67 2.78 1.71 -7.27
CA ASP A 67 4.02 0.94 -7.44
C ASP A 67 4.71 0.65 -6.10
N ARG A 68 4.75 1.63 -5.19
CA ARG A 68 5.30 1.44 -3.84
C ARG A 68 4.49 0.41 -3.06
N VAL A 69 3.16 0.49 -3.09
CA VAL A 69 2.28 -0.42 -2.37
C VAL A 69 2.36 -1.84 -2.95
N ILE A 70 2.44 -2.00 -4.28
CA ILE A 70 2.66 -3.31 -4.93
C ILE A 70 3.96 -3.95 -4.42
N ARG A 71 5.06 -3.20 -4.35
CA ARG A 71 6.33 -3.73 -3.81
C ARG A 71 6.17 -4.16 -2.35
N SER A 72 5.57 -3.31 -1.53
CA SER A 72 5.33 -3.58 -0.11
C SER A 72 4.44 -4.83 0.09
N LEU A 73 3.40 -5.02 -0.73
CA LEU A 73 2.56 -6.22 -0.70
C LEU A 73 3.29 -7.50 -1.17
N LYS A 74 4.25 -7.39 -2.10
CA LYS A 74 5.11 -8.51 -2.51
C LYS A 74 6.08 -8.90 -1.40
N ASP A 75 6.67 -7.91 -0.74
CA ASP A 75 7.58 -8.11 0.39
C ASP A 75 6.86 -8.75 1.59
N ASP A 76 5.59 -8.38 1.82
CA ASP A 76 4.72 -8.99 2.83
C ASP A 76 4.17 -10.38 2.42
N HIS A 77 4.50 -10.87 1.22
CA HIS A 77 3.97 -12.10 0.65
C HIS A 77 2.43 -12.14 0.57
N MET A 78 1.78 -10.99 0.40
CA MET A 78 0.33 -10.90 0.19
C MET A 78 -0.04 -11.12 -1.28
N ILE A 79 0.86 -10.74 -2.19
CA ILE A 79 0.73 -10.94 -3.62
C ILE A 79 2.04 -11.46 -4.21
N ILE A 80 1.94 -12.08 -5.38
CA ILE A 80 3.05 -12.56 -6.18
C ILE A 80 2.86 -12.14 -7.64
N GLU A 81 3.96 -12.12 -8.38
CA GLU A 81 3.98 -11.87 -9.82
C GLU A 81 4.39 -13.16 -10.53
N PRO A 82 3.43 -14.04 -10.87
CA PRO A 82 3.74 -15.37 -11.44
C PRO A 82 4.33 -15.27 -12.85
N GLU A 83 4.06 -14.17 -13.55
CA GLU A 83 4.56 -13.84 -14.88
C GLU A 83 4.62 -12.31 -14.99
N GLU A 84 5.48 -11.79 -15.85
CA GLU A 84 5.71 -10.35 -15.98
C GLU A 84 4.40 -9.60 -16.30
N GLY A 85 4.08 -8.59 -15.49
CA GLY A 85 2.90 -7.76 -15.70
C GLY A 85 1.59 -8.36 -15.19
N PHE A 86 1.62 -9.48 -14.47
CA PHE A 86 0.45 -10.05 -13.82
C PHE A 86 0.61 -10.20 -12.32
N ILE A 87 -0.44 -9.89 -11.57
CA ILE A 87 -0.49 -10.00 -10.13
C ILE A 87 -1.44 -11.13 -9.75
N ARG A 88 -1.06 -11.94 -8.77
CA ARG A 88 -1.89 -12.97 -8.15
C ARG A 88 -1.75 -12.87 -6.64
N ARG A 89 -2.82 -13.15 -5.91
CA ARG A 89 -2.75 -13.32 -4.45
C ARG A 89 -1.86 -14.52 -4.09
N ALA A 90 -1.04 -14.38 -3.06
CA ALA A 90 -0.17 -15.47 -2.60
C ALA A 90 -0.97 -16.67 -2.07
#